data_AF-A0A081D6L1-F1
#
_entry.id   AF-A0A081D6L1-F1
#
_cell.length_a   1.000
_cell.length_b   1.000
_cell.length_c   1.000
_cell.angle_alpha   90.00
_cell.angle_beta   90.00
_cell.angle_gamma   90.00
#
_symmetry.space_group_name_H-M   'P 1'
#
loop_
_entity.id
_entity.type
_entity.pdbx_description
1 polymer ?
#
loop_
_entity_poly.entity_id
_entity_poly.type
_entity_poly.pdbx_seq_one_letter_code
_entity_poly.pdbx_strand_id
1 'polypeptide(L)'
;MIATAALLALAAISQENPLLAEKYNLKLRIELFSSEIGDHNMQIAELARLIETLGYAATTNYYSIIDNYLNHNNKTLRIAAIKATGHTKDVYFLNTLLEGLIDDELKKSIISSIQKMGNKSLKIISQIYSRKKTENDFRKKLLHVLYHIKTKKSHRLIIQLTHRSDISVKKRAFELLFKSRIDGGKSILKKKELIRFIDKESAKYKELVRLYWSLKISQRSDKRTNGVISLLEKNTIEQLITNVDQCISDQLEIIFNLLSQRYNPEDVYVAYKGMISKETVSRLHSMEYLNGILSRDLKNMLFPLFELESHTLSSETFEFQERIQLYDRSKMLEKLLLIQEKKVHSTSIKLLDLQGEHLITSILSHLPTSKALEIKNILLSKDNGKTKTA
;
A
#
# COMPACT_ATOMS: atom_id res chain seq x y z
N MET A 1 34.47 -23.02 -16.27
CA MET A 1 33.88 -22.54 -14.99
C MET A 1 34.71 -21.51 -14.21
N ILE A 2 36.02 -21.70 -13.99
CA ILE A 2 36.82 -20.80 -13.13
C ILE A 2 37.00 -19.40 -13.74
N ALA A 3 37.15 -19.31 -15.07
CA ALA A 3 37.39 -18.04 -15.77
C ALA A 3 36.24 -17.03 -15.65
N THR A 4 34.98 -17.46 -15.83
CA THR A 4 33.81 -16.56 -15.76
C THR A 4 33.52 -16.08 -14.34
N ALA A 5 33.82 -16.90 -13.32
CA ALA A 5 33.72 -16.50 -11.93
C ALA A 5 34.80 -15.47 -11.54
N ALA A 6 36.05 -15.68 -11.99
CA ALA A 6 37.13 -14.72 -11.77
C ALA A 6 36.86 -13.39 -12.48
N LEU A 7 36.30 -13.42 -13.70
CA LEU A 7 35.93 -12.22 -14.44
C LEU A 7 34.84 -11.43 -13.72
N LEU A 8 33.79 -12.10 -13.23
CA LEU A 8 32.72 -11.46 -12.46
C LEU A 8 33.27 -10.78 -11.20
N ALA A 9 34.16 -11.46 -10.46
CA ALA A 9 34.78 -10.91 -9.27
C ALA A 9 35.67 -9.69 -9.60
N LEU A 10 36.46 -9.78 -10.67
CA LEU A 10 37.28 -8.67 -11.15
C LEU A 10 36.41 -7.47 -11.54
N ALA A 11 35.32 -7.70 -12.27
CA ALA A 11 34.39 -6.65 -12.69
C ALA A 11 33.71 -5.97 -11.50
N ALA A 12 33.34 -6.76 -10.49
CA ALA A 12 32.74 -6.24 -9.26
C ALA A 12 33.69 -5.33 -8.48
N ILE A 13 34.94 -5.77 -8.26
CA ILE A 13 35.96 -4.99 -7.52
C ILE A 13 36.37 -3.74 -8.31
N SER A 14 36.47 -3.87 -9.63
CA SER A 14 36.89 -2.78 -10.51
C SER A 14 35.88 -1.62 -10.56
N GLN A 15 34.62 -1.83 -10.16
CA GLN A 15 33.61 -0.77 -10.13
C GLN A 15 33.96 0.33 -9.10
N GLU A 16 34.73 -0.01 -8.06
CA GLU A 16 35.19 0.92 -7.02
C GLU A 16 36.65 1.33 -7.19
N ASN A 17 37.40 0.64 -8.06
CA ASN A 17 38.83 0.88 -8.29
C ASN A 17 39.18 0.86 -9.79
N PRO A 18 39.21 2.04 -10.46
CA PRO A 18 39.47 2.11 -11.90
C PRO A 18 40.88 1.66 -12.31
N LEU A 19 41.88 1.80 -11.42
CA LEU A 19 43.26 1.38 -11.70
C LEU A 19 43.38 -0.14 -11.85
N LEU A 20 42.58 -0.90 -11.10
CA LEU A 20 42.50 -2.35 -11.25
C LEU A 20 41.87 -2.74 -12.59
N ALA A 21 40.86 -1.98 -13.05
CA ALA A 21 40.20 -2.24 -14.33
C ALA A 21 41.19 -2.12 -15.50
N GLU A 22 42.02 -1.07 -15.48
CA GLU A 22 43.06 -0.84 -16.50
C GLU A 22 44.18 -1.87 -16.40
N LYS A 23 44.72 -2.13 -15.20
CA LYS A 23 45.81 -3.09 -14.99
C LYS A 23 45.49 -4.49 -15.52
N TYR A 24 44.23 -4.91 -15.44
CA TYR A 24 43.79 -6.23 -15.89
C TYR A 24 43.05 -6.22 -17.22
N ASN A 25 43.06 -5.10 -17.97
CA ASN A 25 42.41 -4.96 -19.28
C ASN A 25 40.94 -5.42 -19.28
N LEU A 26 40.19 -5.05 -18.23
CA LEU A 26 38.83 -5.56 -17.98
C LEU A 26 37.90 -5.34 -19.19
N LYS A 27 37.97 -4.17 -19.83
CA LYS A 27 37.11 -3.83 -20.97
C LYS A 27 37.29 -4.79 -22.15
N LEU A 28 38.54 -5.05 -22.55
CA LEU A 28 38.86 -5.99 -23.64
C LEU A 28 38.41 -7.40 -23.30
N ARG A 29 38.57 -7.82 -22.04
CA ARG A 29 38.10 -9.14 -21.60
C ARG A 29 36.58 -9.24 -21.68
N ILE A 30 35.84 -8.23 -21.23
CA ILE A 30 34.38 -8.21 -21.33
C ILE A 30 33.93 -8.21 -22.79
N GLU A 31 34.60 -7.48 -23.69
CA GLU A 31 34.31 -7.51 -25.12
C GLU A 31 34.50 -8.91 -25.72
N LEU A 32 35.62 -9.58 -25.46
CA LEU A 32 35.88 -10.95 -25.92
C LEU A 32 34.82 -11.94 -25.42
N PHE A 33 34.50 -11.91 -24.14
CA PHE A 33 33.47 -12.78 -23.58
C PHE A 33 32.05 -12.42 -24.04
N SER A 34 31.80 -11.16 -24.41
CA SER A 34 30.49 -10.74 -24.94
C SER A 34 30.23 -11.30 -26.33
N SER A 35 31.28 -11.51 -27.15
CA SER A 35 31.15 -12.18 -28.45
C SER A 35 30.87 -13.69 -28.36
N GLU A 36 31.14 -14.31 -27.22
CA GLU A 36 30.84 -15.73 -26.97
C GLU A 36 29.38 -15.97 -26.53
N ILE A 37 28.63 -14.90 -26.22
CA ILE A 37 27.22 -15.00 -25.81
C ILE A 37 26.37 -15.39 -27.03
N GLY A 38 25.75 -16.58 -26.96
CA GLY A 38 24.96 -17.16 -28.05
C GLY A 38 25.52 -18.47 -28.60
N ASP A 39 26.70 -18.88 -28.13
CA ASP A 39 27.28 -20.17 -28.51
C ASP A 39 26.49 -21.34 -27.87
N HIS A 40 26.06 -22.31 -28.69
CA HIS A 40 25.07 -23.33 -28.30
C HIS A 40 25.56 -24.29 -27.21
N ASN A 41 26.87 -24.33 -26.96
CA ASN A 41 27.51 -25.24 -26.02
C ASN A 41 27.74 -24.62 -24.62
N MET A 42 27.41 -23.35 -24.41
CA MET A 42 27.67 -22.68 -23.14
C MET A 42 26.70 -23.16 -22.04
N GLN A 43 27.25 -23.57 -20.90
CA GLN A 43 26.44 -23.96 -19.75
C GLN A 43 25.65 -22.75 -19.20
N ILE A 44 24.39 -22.98 -18.80
CA ILE A 44 23.50 -21.94 -18.25
C ILE A 44 24.14 -21.16 -17.10
N ALA A 45 24.90 -21.84 -16.23
CA ALA A 45 25.58 -21.21 -15.10
C ALA A 45 26.71 -20.27 -15.54
N GLU A 46 27.40 -20.58 -16.64
CA GLU A 46 28.47 -19.74 -17.18
C GLU A 46 27.87 -18.53 -17.90
N LEU A 47 26.83 -18.75 -18.70
CA LEU A 47 26.08 -17.70 -19.37
C LEU A 47 25.47 -16.72 -18.35
N ALA A 48 24.90 -17.22 -17.26
CA ALA A 48 24.38 -16.39 -16.17
C ALA A 48 25.46 -15.47 -15.58
N ARG A 49 26.67 -15.98 -15.32
CA ARG A 49 27.78 -15.15 -14.80
C ARG A 49 28.22 -14.10 -15.80
N LEU A 50 28.26 -14.42 -17.09
CA LEU A 50 28.60 -13.45 -18.13
C LEU A 50 27.58 -12.32 -18.19
N ILE A 51 26.28 -12.65 -18.19
CA ILE A 51 25.21 -11.64 -18.14
C ILE A 51 25.36 -10.74 -16.91
N GLU A 52 25.61 -11.31 -15.72
CA GLU A 52 25.87 -10.52 -14.51
C GLU A 52 27.10 -9.61 -14.66
N THR A 53 28.15 -10.09 -15.33
CA THR A 53 29.41 -9.35 -15.59
C THR A 53 29.17 -8.14 -16.50
N LEU A 54 28.32 -8.27 -17.53
CA LEU A 54 27.95 -7.15 -18.41
C LEU A 54 27.32 -5.99 -17.63
N GLY A 55 26.58 -6.29 -16.56
CA GLY A 55 26.01 -5.27 -15.67
C GLY A 55 27.06 -4.40 -14.98
N TYR A 56 28.22 -4.97 -14.64
CA TYR A 56 29.32 -4.23 -14.00
C TYR A 56 30.10 -3.35 -14.97
N ALA A 57 30.14 -3.69 -16.26
CA ALA A 57 30.76 -2.86 -17.29
C ALA A 57 30.08 -1.48 -17.40
N ALA A 58 28.79 -1.40 -17.04
CA ALA A 58 27.99 -0.17 -17.00
C ALA A 58 27.97 0.67 -18.30
N THR A 59 28.37 0.07 -19.43
CA THR A 59 28.28 0.67 -20.77
C THR A 59 26.95 0.35 -21.43
N THR A 60 26.33 1.33 -22.07
CA THR A 60 25.04 1.19 -22.78
C THR A 60 25.08 0.17 -23.91
N ASN A 61 26.27 -0.13 -24.45
CA ASN A 61 26.45 -1.10 -25.53
C ASN A 61 25.94 -2.51 -25.20
N TYR A 62 25.88 -2.88 -23.91
CA TYR A 62 25.42 -4.21 -23.49
C TYR A 62 23.94 -4.23 -23.08
N TYR A 63 23.23 -3.10 -23.18
CA TYR A 63 21.85 -3.02 -22.69
C TYR A 63 20.91 -3.88 -23.52
N SER A 64 21.12 -3.96 -24.84
CA SER A 64 20.34 -4.85 -25.73
C SER A 64 20.48 -6.32 -25.32
N ILE A 65 21.70 -6.75 -24.98
CA ILE A 65 21.96 -8.12 -24.52
C ILE A 65 21.23 -8.37 -23.20
N ILE A 66 21.37 -7.47 -22.22
CA ILE A 66 20.69 -7.61 -20.92
C ILE A 66 19.16 -7.66 -21.10
N ASP A 67 18.60 -6.80 -21.96
CA ASP A 67 17.16 -6.72 -22.22
C ASP A 67 16.61 -8.01 -22.84
N ASN A 68 17.33 -8.61 -23.80
CA ASN A 68 16.98 -9.91 -24.37
C ASN A 68 16.84 -11.00 -23.30
N TYR A 69 17.71 -10.98 -22.29
CA TYR A 69 17.70 -11.98 -21.22
C TYR A 69 16.71 -11.67 -20.07
N LEU A 70 16.14 -10.46 -19.97
CA LEU A 70 15.13 -10.12 -18.95
C LEU A 70 13.81 -10.89 -19.16
N ASN A 71 13.50 -11.22 -20.42
CA ASN A 71 12.28 -11.92 -20.81
C ASN A 71 12.52 -13.39 -21.23
N HIS A 72 13.70 -13.93 -20.96
CA HIS A 72 14.09 -15.26 -21.42
C HIS A 72 13.35 -16.39 -20.68
N ASN A 73 12.99 -17.48 -21.36
CA ASN A 73 12.22 -18.58 -20.75
C ASN A 73 12.92 -19.22 -19.53
N ASN A 74 14.25 -19.25 -19.54
CA ASN A 74 15.05 -19.76 -18.42
C ASN A 74 15.13 -18.76 -17.26
N LYS A 75 14.55 -19.15 -16.11
CA LYS A 75 14.52 -18.36 -14.87
C LYS A 75 15.90 -17.96 -14.34
N THR A 76 16.89 -18.84 -14.42
CA THR A 76 18.25 -18.54 -13.93
C THR A 76 18.88 -17.40 -14.73
N LEU A 77 18.68 -17.39 -16.05
CA LEU A 77 19.15 -16.34 -16.94
C LEU A 77 18.39 -15.03 -16.73
N ARG A 78 17.07 -15.09 -16.48
CA ARG A 78 16.29 -13.89 -16.08
C ARG A 78 16.80 -13.29 -14.78
N ILE A 79 17.07 -14.11 -13.77
CA ILE A 79 17.61 -13.64 -12.48
C ILE A 79 18.99 -12.98 -12.67
N ALA A 80 19.85 -13.57 -13.49
CA ALA A 80 21.14 -13.00 -13.84
C ALA A 80 20.99 -11.63 -14.54
N ALA A 81 20.09 -11.53 -15.52
CA ALA A 81 19.78 -10.27 -16.20
C ALA A 81 19.24 -9.22 -15.22
N ILE A 82 18.31 -9.58 -14.34
CA ILE A 82 17.78 -8.69 -13.30
C ILE A 82 18.91 -8.18 -12.40
N LYS A 83 19.82 -9.04 -11.95
CA LYS A 83 20.97 -8.57 -11.16
C LYS A 83 21.87 -7.64 -11.96
N ALA A 84 22.13 -7.97 -13.23
CA ALA A 84 22.93 -7.15 -14.15
C ALA A 84 22.37 -5.72 -14.25
N THR A 85 21.04 -5.56 -14.43
CA THR A 85 20.39 -4.23 -14.44
C THR A 85 20.63 -3.44 -13.15
N GLY A 86 20.76 -4.12 -12.00
CA GLY A 86 21.06 -3.46 -10.73
C GLY A 86 22.50 -2.99 -10.66
N HIS A 87 23.42 -3.73 -11.29
CA HIS A 87 24.84 -3.39 -11.34
C HIS A 87 25.13 -2.20 -12.26
N THR A 88 24.32 -1.97 -13.30
CA THR A 88 24.44 -0.78 -14.15
C THR A 88 24.12 0.51 -13.39
N LYS A 89 23.30 0.42 -12.33
CA LYS A 89 22.78 1.57 -11.55
C LYS A 89 22.04 2.61 -12.40
N ASP A 90 21.58 2.21 -13.59
CA ASP A 90 20.81 3.03 -14.52
C ASP A 90 19.31 2.74 -14.39
N VAL A 91 18.48 3.77 -14.58
CA VAL A 91 17.02 3.67 -14.50
C VAL A 91 16.36 3.21 -15.80
N TYR A 92 17.13 3.01 -16.88
CA TYR A 92 16.65 2.51 -18.17
C TYR A 92 15.74 1.28 -18.03
N PHE A 93 16.18 0.28 -17.25
CA PHE A 93 15.46 -0.99 -17.06
C PHE A 93 14.30 -0.92 -16.04
N LEU A 94 14.08 0.22 -15.39
CA LEU A 94 13.20 0.30 -14.23
C LEU A 94 11.75 -0.05 -14.58
N ASN A 95 11.24 0.35 -15.73
CA ASN A 95 9.86 0.01 -16.14
C ASN A 95 9.69 -1.52 -16.29
N THR A 96 10.61 -2.16 -17.02
CA THR A 96 10.63 -3.62 -17.22
C THR A 96 10.72 -4.36 -15.87
N LEU A 97 11.57 -3.89 -14.96
CA LEU A 97 11.69 -4.44 -13.61
C LEU A 97 10.41 -4.29 -12.80
N LEU A 98 9.73 -3.13 -12.89
CA LEU A 98 8.49 -2.88 -12.15
C LEU A 98 7.33 -3.73 -12.68
N GLU A 99 7.25 -3.97 -13.99
CA GLU A 99 6.29 -4.91 -14.59
C GLU A 99 6.53 -6.35 -14.10
N GLY A 100 7.80 -6.74 -13.95
CA GLY A 100 8.20 -8.03 -13.38
C GLY A 100 7.80 -8.26 -11.92
N LEU A 101 7.37 -7.24 -11.16
CA LEU A 101 6.89 -7.40 -9.78
C LEU A 101 5.57 -8.18 -9.64
N ILE A 102 4.94 -8.53 -10.77
CA ILE A 102 3.80 -9.45 -10.79
C ILE A 102 4.24 -10.86 -10.37
N ASP A 103 5.45 -11.27 -10.78
CA ASP A 103 6.04 -12.56 -10.47
C ASP A 103 6.68 -12.57 -9.06
N ASP A 104 6.06 -13.29 -8.12
CA ASP A 104 6.52 -13.34 -6.73
C ASP A 104 7.87 -14.05 -6.57
N GLU A 105 8.27 -14.93 -7.51
CA GLU A 105 9.56 -15.62 -7.44
C GLU A 105 10.73 -14.69 -7.75
N LEU A 106 10.54 -13.77 -8.70
CA LEU A 106 11.58 -12.82 -9.14
C LEU A 106 11.63 -11.54 -8.29
N LYS A 107 10.57 -11.28 -7.53
CA LYS A 107 10.41 -10.11 -6.68
C LYS A 107 11.62 -9.76 -5.83
N LYS A 108 12.27 -10.75 -5.19
CA LYS A 108 13.45 -10.51 -4.35
C LYS A 108 14.62 -9.94 -5.16
N SER A 109 14.92 -10.54 -6.32
CA SER A 109 15.98 -10.09 -7.22
C SER A 109 15.68 -8.71 -7.80
N ILE A 110 14.42 -8.47 -8.19
CA ILE A 110 13.97 -7.18 -8.73
C ILE A 110 14.16 -6.08 -7.68
N ILE A 111 13.70 -6.30 -6.46
CA ILE A 111 13.83 -5.31 -5.37
C ILE A 111 15.30 -5.02 -5.07
N SER A 112 16.15 -6.05 -5.03
CA SER A 112 17.59 -5.88 -4.83
C SER A 112 18.25 -5.07 -5.96
N SER A 113 17.82 -5.28 -7.20
CA SER A 113 18.28 -4.51 -8.36
C SER A 113 17.87 -3.03 -8.24
N ILE A 114 16.59 -2.75 -7.98
CA ILE A 114 16.09 -1.37 -7.84
C ILE A 114 16.73 -0.67 -6.64
N GLN A 115 17.01 -1.39 -5.55
CA GLN A 115 17.73 -0.86 -4.40
C GLN A 115 19.12 -0.33 -4.79
N LYS A 116 19.86 -1.03 -5.67
CA LYS A 116 21.17 -0.57 -6.16
C LYS A 116 21.07 0.70 -7.02
N MET A 117 19.97 0.92 -7.74
CA MET A 117 19.70 2.17 -8.47
C MET A 117 19.47 3.36 -7.52
N GLY A 118 19.07 3.09 -6.27
CA GLY A 118 18.94 4.08 -5.21
C GLY A 118 17.96 5.20 -5.54
N ASN A 119 18.34 6.43 -5.21
CA ASN A 119 17.45 7.60 -5.34
C ASN A 119 17.08 7.96 -6.78
N LYS A 120 17.82 7.49 -7.79
CA LYS A 120 17.52 7.76 -9.21
C LYS A 120 16.16 7.16 -9.61
N SER A 121 15.78 6.03 -9.01
CA SER A 121 14.53 5.32 -9.29
C SER A 121 13.27 6.06 -8.81
N LEU A 122 13.40 6.96 -7.83
CA LEU A 122 12.26 7.55 -7.11
C LEU A 122 11.31 8.34 -8.02
N LYS A 123 11.85 9.08 -8.99
CA LYS A 123 11.04 9.92 -9.90
C LYS A 123 10.10 9.05 -10.74
N ILE A 124 10.61 7.97 -11.31
CA ILE A 124 9.85 7.07 -12.18
C ILE A 124 8.81 6.30 -11.35
N ILE A 125 9.18 5.79 -10.18
CA ILE A 125 8.23 5.11 -9.28
C ILE A 125 7.10 6.06 -8.89
N SER A 126 7.40 7.32 -8.56
CA SER A 126 6.39 8.34 -8.25
C SER A 126 5.45 8.63 -9.41
N GLN A 127 5.98 8.69 -10.63
CA GLN A 127 5.18 8.90 -11.85
C GLN A 127 4.21 7.73 -12.07
N ILE A 128 4.68 6.50 -11.97
CA ILE A 128 3.84 5.30 -12.14
C ILE A 128 2.78 5.21 -11.04
N TYR A 129 3.16 5.47 -9.79
CA TYR A 129 2.23 5.44 -8.65
C TYR A 129 1.04 6.40 -8.84
N SER A 130 1.33 7.60 -9.37
CA SER A 130 0.36 8.69 -9.52
C SER A 130 -0.57 8.54 -10.73
N ARG A 131 -0.32 7.57 -11.63
CA ARG A 131 -1.21 7.31 -12.77
C ARG A 131 -2.57 6.81 -12.26
N LYS A 132 -3.65 7.30 -12.87
CA LYS A 132 -5.03 6.93 -12.49
C LYS A 132 -5.32 5.44 -12.65
N LYS A 133 -4.72 4.80 -13.67
CA LYS A 133 -4.90 3.37 -13.97
C LYS A 133 -4.15 2.42 -13.02
N THR A 134 -3.33 2.95 -12.12
CA THR A 134 -2.50 2.11 -11.25
C THR A 134 -3.35 1.54 -10.12
N GLU A 135 -3.53 0.22 -10.12
CA GLU A 135 -4.30 -0.49 -9.11
C GLU A 135 -3.67 -0.42 -7.72
N ASN A 136 -4.50 -0.49 -6.68
CA ASN A 136 -4.05 -0.41 -5.29
C ASN A 136 -3.07 -1.51 -4.90
N ASP A 137 -3.22 -2.72 -5.43
CA ASP A 137 -2.30 -3.81 -5.11
C ASP A 137 -0.92 -3.59 -5.74
N PHE A 138 -0.87 -3.04 -6.95
CA PHE A 138 0.40 -2.61 -7.53
C PHE A 138 0.99 -1.41 -6.79
N ARG A 139 0.18 -0.43 -6.37
CA ARG A 139 0.63 0.67 -5.49
C ARG A 139 1.27 0.15 -4.20
N LYS A 140 0.69 -0.86 -3.55
CA LYS A 140 1.28 -1.51 -2.36
C LYS A 140 2.63 -2.17 -2.68
N LYS A 141 2.78 -2.82 -3.85
CA LYS A 141 4.06 -3.38 -4.32
C LYS A 141 5.09 -2.26 -4.53
N LEU A 142 4.72 -1.14 -5.15
CA LEU A 142 5.60 0.02 -5.33
C LEU A 142 6.07 0.62 -3.99
N LEU A 143 5.17 0.73 -3.00
CA LEU A 143 5.54 1.20 -1.66
C LEU A 143 6.55 0.25 -1.00
N HIS A 144 6.39 -1.06 -1.20
CA HIS A 144 7.34 -2.04 -0.70
C HIS A 144 8.71 -1.91 -1.39
N VAL A 145 8.76 -1.63 -2.69
CA VAL A 145 10.02 -1.31 -3.38
C VAL A 145 10.68 -0.08 -2.75
N LEU A 146 9.93 1.01 -2.56
CA LEU A 146 10.44 2.23 -1.93
C LEU A 146 11.01 1.97 -0.54
N TYR A 147 10.35 1.15 0.27
CA TYR A 147 10.84 0.75 1.59
C TYR A 147 12.25 0.12 1.54
N HIS A 148 12.49 -0.78 0.59
CA HIS A 148 13.78 -1.49 0.46
C HIS A 148 14.92 -0.63 -0.10
N ILE A 149 14.64 0.52 -0.71
CA ILE A 149 15.68 1.49 -1.08
C ILE A 149 16.38 2.04 0.19
N LYS A 150 15.69 2.04 1.35
CA LYS A 150 16.25 2.41 2.67
C LYS A 150 16.88 3.82 2.74
N THR A 151 16.49 4.74 1.87
CA THR A 151 16.93 6.15 1.94
C THR A 151 15.88 7.05 2.58
N LYS A 152 16.33 8.12 3.25
CA LYS A 152 15.43 9.16 3.79
C LYS A 152 14.50 9.76 2.72
N LYS A 153 15.00 9.92 1.49
CA LYS A 153 14.20 10.42 0.35
C LYS A 153 13.10 9.42 -0.04
N SER A 154 13.41 8.13 -0.04
CA SER A 154 12.42 7.09 -0.34
C SER A 154 11.32 7.02 0.72
N HIS A 155 11.66 7.04 2.01
CA HIS A 155 10.66 7.05 3.09
C HIS A 155 9.82 8.32 3.09
N ARG A 156 10.42 9.48 2.75
CA ARG A 156 9.68 10.73 2.59
C ARG A 156 8.71 10.67 1.40
N LEU A 157 9.10 10.00 0.32
CA LEU A 157 8.23 9.76 -0.83
C LEU A 157 7.05 8.86 -0.46
N ILE A 158 7.26 7.80 0.34
CA ILE A 158 6.16 6.95 0.87
C ILE A 158 5.09 7.82 1.55
N ILE A 159 5.49 8.73 2.45
CA ILE A 159 4.58 9.64 3.16
C ILE A 159 3.84 10.58 2.19
N GLN A 160 4.52 11.08 1.16
CA GLN A 160 3.92 11.98 0.18
C GLN A 160 2.87 11.28 -0.70
N LEU A 161 3.19 10.08 -1.18
CA LEU A 161 2.32 9.30 -2.06
C LEU A 161 1.04 8.84 -1.36
N THR A 162 1.08 8.64 -0.05
CA THR A 162 -0.06 8.11 0.71
C THR A 162 -1.06 9.17 1.13
N HIS A 163 -0.77 10.47 1.02
CA HIS A 163 -1.67 11.52 1.49
C HIS A 163 -3.11 11.38 0.96
N ARG A 164 -3.25 11.05 -0.33
CA ARG A 164 -4.52 10.91 -1.05
C ARG A 164 -4.87 9.48 -1.45
N SER A 165 -4.22 8.49 -0.83
CA SER A 165 -4.50 7.08 -1.13
C SER A 165 -5.59 6.50 -0.21
N ASP A 166 -6.17 5.42 -0.69
CA ASP A 166 -7.10 4.53 0.01
C ASP A 166 -6.54 4.03 1.35
N ILE A 167 -7.44 3.65 2.26
CA ILE A 167 -7.11 3.24 3.64
C ILE A 167 -6.14 2.05 3.63
N SER A 168 -6.39 1.04 2.80
CA SER A 168 -5.57 -0.16 2.66
C SER A 168 -4.16 0.14 2.12
N VAL A 169 -4.02 1.15 1.25
CA VAL A 169 -2.71 1.60 0.75
C VAL A 169 -1.98 2.42 1.80
N LYS A 170 -2.69 3.27 2.56
CA LYS A 170 -2.15 4.02 3.70
C LYS A 170 -1.66 3.10 4.81
N LYS A 171 -2.48 2.14 5.20
CA LYS A 171 -2.13 1.11 6.18
C LYS A 171 -0.83 0.45 5.78
N ARG A 172 -0.74 -0.05 4.55
CA ARG A 172 0.49 -0.67 4.05
C ARG A 172 1.71 0.25 4.12
N ALA A 173 1.56 1.52 3.78
CA ALA A 173 2.67 2.46 3.86
C ALA A 173 3.15 2.71 5.29
N PHE A 174 2.22 2.94 6.22
CA PHE A 174 2.58 3.20 7.62
C PHE A 174 3.07 1.93 8.34
N GLU A 175 2.59 0.75 7.97
CA GLU A 175 3.20 -0.54 8.37
C GLU A 175 4.67 -0.64 7.95
N LEU A 176 4.99 -0.25 6.70
CA LEU A 176 6.38 -0.27 6.22
C LEU A 176 7.25 0.75 6.97
N LEU A 177 6.71 1.94 7.26
CA LEU A 177 7.42 2.94 8.05
C LEU A 177 7.59 2.51 9.53
N PHE A 178 6.61 1.79 10.08
CA PHE A 178 6.70 1.16 11.39
C PHE A 178 7.82 0.11 11.43
N LYS A 179 7.86 -0.80 10.44
CA LYS A 179 8.95 -1.79 10.29
C LYS A 179 10.32 -1.12 10.18
N SER A 180 10.41 -0.02 9.42
CA SER A 180 11.65 0.75 9.35
C SER A 180 12.10 1.29 10.71
N ARG A 181 11.17 1.61 11.63
CA ARG A 181 11.49 2.08 12.98
C ARG A 181 11.98 0.95 13.87
N ILE A 182 11.36 -0.25 13.77
CA ILE A 182 11.82 -1.47 14.45
C ILE A 182 13.24 -1.82 14.03
N ASP A 183 13.53 -1.75 12.72
CA ASP A 183 14.86 -2.03 12.15
C ASP A 183 15.93 -0.96 12.53
N GLY A 184 15.67 -0.10 13.53
CA GLY A 184 16.58 0.94 14.01
C GLY A 184 16.56 2.24 13.21
N GLY A 185 15.66 2.38 12.23
CA GLY A 185 15.54 3.58 11.42
C GLY A 185 15.11 4.80 12.24
N LYS A 186 15.66 5.98 11.92
CA LYS A 186 15.27 7.24 12.55
C LYS A 186 13.90 7.71 12.04
N SER A 187 13.17 8.42 12.89
CA SER A 187 11.92 9.09 12.50
C SER A 187 12.13 10.02 11.30
N ILE A 188 11.27 9.91 10.30
CA ILE A 188 11.27 10.81 9.13
C ILE A 188 10.36 12.02 9.35
N LEU A 189 9.35 11.90 10.23
CA LEU A 189 8.32 12.91 10.44
C LEU A 189 8.73 13.91 11.52
N LYS A 190 8.57 15.20 11.23
CA LYS A 190 8.68 16.24 12.26
C LYS A 190 7.47 16.21 13.19
N LYS A 191 7.63 16.65 14.46
CA LYS A 191 6.53 16.71 15.45
C LYS A 191 5.25 17.36 14.91
N LYS A 192 5.35 18.54 14.29
CA LYS A 192 4.20 19.27 13.73
C LYS A 192 3.53 18.53 12.57
N GLU A 193 4.31 17.87 11.72
CA GLU A 193 3.78 17.07 10.60
C GLU A 193 3.05 15.84 11.14
N LEU A 194 3.63 15.13 12.11
CA LEU A 194 3.03 13.97 12.74
C LEU A 194 1.67 14.30 13.37
N ILE A 195 1.58 15.37 14.17
CA ILE A 195 0.32 15.78 14.81
C ILE A 195 -0.75 16.06 13.74
N ARG A 196 -0.39 16.75 12.65
CA ARG A 196 -1.33 17.02 11.54
C ARG A 196 -1.78 15.74 10.82
N PHE A 197 -0.92 14.73 10.71
CA PHE A 197 -1.31 13.44 10.14
C PHE A 197 -2.25 12.69 11.08
N ILE A 198 -1.92 12.61 12.37
CA ILE A 198 -2.77 11.96 13.35
C ILE A 198 -4.13 12.64 13.41
N ASP A 199 -4.20 13.98 13.41
CA ASP A 199 -5.46 14.73 13.39
C ASP A 199 -6.38 14.34 12.23
N LYS A 200 -5.83 14.30 11.01
CA LYS A 200 -6.58 13.91 9.82
C LYS A 200 -7.07 12.47 9.86
N GLU A 201 -6.22 11.57 10.33
CA GLU A 201 -6.54 10.15 10.39
C GLU A 201 -7.50 9.83 11.56
N SER A 202 -7.41 10.58 12.66
CA SER A 202 -8.38 10.61 13.77
C SER A 202 -9.75 11.13 13.35
N ALA A 203 -9.81 12.19 12.52
CA ALA A 203 -11.07 12.70 12.00
C ALA A 203 -11.80 11.66 11.13
N LYS A 204 -11.07 10.92 10.29
CA LYS A 204 -11.64 9.81 9.50
C LYS A 204 -12.10 8.67 10.36
N TYR A 205 -11.32 8.31 11.39
CA TYR A 205 -11.72 7.30 12.36
C TYR A 205 -13.08 7.65 12.98
N LYS A 206 -13.28 8.91 13.45
CA LYS A 206 -14.58 9.39 13.95
C LYS A 206 -15.70 9.26 12.93
N GLU A 207 -15.41 9.59 11.66
CA GLU A 207 -16.38 9.49 10.57
C GLU A 207 -16.78 8.04 10.28
N LEU A 208 -15.84 7.10 10.30
CA LEU A 208 -16.12 5.68 10.14
C LEU A 208 -16.96 5.11 11.29
N VAL A 209 -16.65 5.48 12.54
CA VAL A 209 -17.44 5.09 13.73
C VAL A 209 -18.87 5.63 13.61
N ARG A 210 -19.05 6.89 13.21
CA ARG A 210 -20.39 7.48 12.94
C ARG A 210 -21.18 6.67 11.92
N LEU A 211 -20.54 6.27 10.83
CA LEU A 211 -21.17 5.49 9.77
C LEU A 211 -21.55 4.09 10.23
N TYR A 212 -20.65 3.41 10.95
CA TYR A 212 -20.89 2.10 11.54
C TYR A 212 -22.15 2.09 12.41
N TRP A 213 -22.28 3.08 13.29
CA TRP A 213 -23.45 3.18 14.17
C TRP A 213 -24.73 3.58 13.43
N SER A 214 -24.64 4.49 12.46
CA SER A 214 -25.78 4.84 11.60
C SER A 214 -26.30 3.61 10.85
N LEU A 215 -25.40 2.73 10.38
CA LEU A 215 -25.75 1.47 9.73
C LEU A 215 -26.40 0.46 10.69
N LYS A 216 -25.81 0.26 11.87
CA LYS A 216 -26.37 -0.63 12.90
C LYS A 216 -27.77 -0.19 13.34
N ILE A 217 -28.00 1.11 13.45
CA ILE A 217 -29.32 1.65 13.81
C ILE A 217 -30.30 1.46 12.67
N SER A 218 -29.91 1.78 11.42
CA SER A 218 -30.75 1.55 10.24
C SER A 218 -31.22 0.10 10.17
N GLN A 219 -30.33 -0.86 10.42
CA GLN A 219 -30.65 -2.29 10.45
C GLN A 219 -31.69 -2.66 11.53
N ARG A 220 -31.75 -1.92 12.64
CA ARG A 220 -32.67 -2.17 13.77
C ARG A 220 -34.03 -1.47 13.59
N SER A 221 -34.05 -0.23 13.12
CA SER A 221 -35.28 0.55 12.90
C SER A 221 -36.20 -0.07 11.84
N ASP A 222 -35.61 -0.80 10.91
CA ASP A 222 -36.26 -1.52 9.82
C ASP A 222 -37.13 -2.72 10.27
N LYS A 223 -37.14 -3.06 11.56
CA LYS A 223 -38.06 -4.05 12.14
C LYS A 223 -39.46 -3.51 12.47
N ARG A 224 -39.74 -2.21 12.27
CA ARG A 224 -40.95 -1.54 12.78
C ARG A 224 -41.95 -1.04 11.73
N THR A 225 -41.67 -1.16 10.43
CA THR A 225 -42.58 -0.71 9.36
C THR A 225 -42.84 -1.84 8.37
N ASN A 226 -44.11 -2.04 8.02
CA ASN A 226 -44.72 -3.15 7.24
C ASN A 226 -44.17 -3.39 5.81
N GLY A 227 -42.89 -3.12 5.52
CA GLY A 227 -42.23 -3.47 4.27
C GLY A 227 -41.43 -4.76 4.43
N VAL A 228 -41.67 -5.75 3.56
CA VAL A 228 -40.81 -6.92 3.43
C VAL A 228 -39.46 -6.43 2.92
N ILE A 229 -38.51 -6.16 3.82
CA ILE A 229 -37.13 -5.88 3.42
C ILE A 229 -36.60 -7.15 2.78
N SER A 230 -36.17 -7.02 1.54
CA SER A 230 -35.57 -8.14 0.82
C SER A 230 -34.37 -8.66 1.61
N LEU A 231 -34.29 -9.98 1.77
CA LEU A 231 -33.14 -10.65 2.39
C LEU A 231 -31.81 -10.17 1.79
N LEU A 232 -31.82 -9.79 0.51
CA LEU A 232 -30.68 -9.23 -0.21
C LEU A 232 -30.19 -7.90 0.36
N GLU A 233 -31.11 -6.99 0.72
CA GLU A 233 -30.77 -5.69 1.31
C GLU A 233 -30.16 -5.87 2.70
N LYS A 234 -30.79 -6.71 3.53
CA LYS A 234 -30.28 -7.04 4.87
C LYS A 234 -28.87 -7.62 4.81
N ASN A 235 -28.63 -8.60 3.93
CA ASN A 235 -27.31 -9.19 3.73
C ASN A 235 -26.27 -8.15 3.24
N THR A 236 -26.69 -7.21 2.38
CA THR A 236 -25.81 -6.15 1.87
C THR A 236 -25.40 -5.18 3.00
N ILE A 237 -26.34 -4.82 3.89
CA ILE A 237 -26.06 -3.98 5.07
C ILE A 237 -25.12 -4.70 6.04
N GLU A 238 -25.33 -5.99 6.32
CA GLU A 238 -24.44 -6.79 7.20
C GLU A 238 -23.01 -6.87 6.64
N GLN A 239 -22.86 -7.08 5.34
CA GLN A 239 -21.56 -7.04 4.66
C GLN A 239 -20.92 -5.65 4.77
N LEU A 240 -21.70 -4.59 4.64
CA LEU A 240 -21.22 -3.23 4.74
C LEU A 240 -20.76 -2.88 6.16
N ILE A 241 -21.51 -3.30 7.19
CA ILE A 241 -21.13 -3.16 8.60
C ILE A 241 -19.77 -3.82 8.84
N THR A 242 -19.60 -5.07 8.39
CA THR A 242 -18.32 -5.81 8.52
C THR A 242 -17.18 -5.09 7.80
N ASN A 243 -17.43 -4.59 6.59
CA ASN A 243 -16.40 -3.87 5.82
C ASN A 243 -16.01 -2.54 6.48
N VAL A 244 -16.98 -1.80 7.05
CA VAL A 244 -16.70 -0.54 7.76
C VAL A 244 -15.96 -0.82 9.07
N ASP A 245 -16.30 -1.88 9.79
CA ASP A 245 -15.60 -2.31 11.01
C ASP A 245 -14.12 -2.63 10.73
N GLN A 246 -13.84 -3.33 9.63
CA GLN A 246 -12.47 -3.55 9.18
C GLN A 246 -11.76 -2.23 8.84
N CYS A 247 -12.46 -1.26 8.23
CA CYS A 247 -11.89 0.06 7.95
C CYS A 247 -11.58 0.83 9.24
N ILE A 248 -12.41 0.72 10.28
CA ILE A 248 -12.17 1.31 11.61
C ILE A 248 -10.88 0.72 12.20
N SER A 249 -10.77 -0.61 12.18
CA SER A 249 -9.59 -1.34 12.65
C SER A 249 -8.31 -0.93 11.90
N ASP A 250 -8.39 -0.87 10.55
CA ASP A 250 -7.27 -0.44 9.71
C ASP A 250 -6.87 1.03 9.98
N GLN A 251 -7.86 1.89 10.21
CA GLN A 251 -7.65 3.30 10.52
C GLN A 251 -7.01 3.50 11.90
N LEU A 252 -7.40 2.69 12.89
CA LEU A 252 -6.78 2.67 14.21
C LEU A 252 -5.31 2.22 14.10
N GLU A 253 -5.04 1.16 13.35
CA GLU A 253 -3.68 0.67 13.11
C GLU A 253 -2.81 1.74 12.42
N ILE A 254 -3.35 2.50 11.47
CA ILE A 254 -2.66 3.64 10.86
C ILE A 254 -2.25 4.67 11.92
N ILE A 255 -3.14 5.01 12.86
CA ILE A 255 -2.86 5.98 13.93
C ILE A 255 -1.73 5.47 14.82
N PHE A 256 -1.75 4.21 15.22
CA PHE A 256 -0.67 3.62 16.04
C PHE A 256 0.65 3.52 15.26
N ASN A 257 0.62 3.12 13.99
CA ASN A 257 1.81 3.13 13.14
C ASN A 257 2.39 4.55 12.97
N LEU A 258 1.55 5.59 12.93
CA LEU A 258 2.00 6.98 12.98
C LEU A 258 2.64 7.33 14.33
N LEU A 259 2.05 6.92 15.46
CA LEU A 259 2.62 7.15 16.80
C LEU A 259 4.02 6.55 16.95
N SER A 260 4.28 5.39 16.36
CA SER A 260 5.62 4.75 16.35
C SER A 260 6.73 5.59 15.69
N GLN A 261 6.35 6.58 14.88
CA GLN A 261 7.31 7.52 14.30
C GLN A 261 7.88 8.46 15.36
N ARG A 262 7.26 8.60 16.53
CA ARG A 262 7.77 9.44 17.62
C ARG A 262 8.09 8.65 18.88
N TYR A 263 7.30 7.65 19.18
CA TYR A 263 7.44 6.81 20.36
C TYR A 263 8.18 5.50 20.00
N ASN A 264 8.50 4.70 21.01
CA ASN A 264 9.11 3.38 20.81
C ASN A 264 8.11 2.48 20.04
N PRO A 265 8.49 1.91 18.88
CA PRO A 265 7.57 1.08 18.09
C PRO A 265 7.03 -0.12 18.86
N GLU A 266 7.85 -0.79 19.68
CA GLU A 266 7.43 -1.98 20.42
C GLU A 266 6.35 -1.63 21.46
N ASP A 267 6.57 -0.58 22.25
CA ASP A 267 5.61 -0.20 23.28
C ASP A 267 4.29 0.31 22.68
N VAL A 268 4.36 1.05 21.56
CA VAL A 268 3.18 1.48 20.81
C VAL A 268 2.40 0.27 20.27
N TYR A 269 3.10 -0.76 19.82
CA TYR A 269 2.46 -1.99 19.34
C TYR A 269 1.79 -2.77 20.46
N VAL A 270 2.42 -2.87 21.64
CA VAL A 270 1.81 -3.47 22.83
C VAL A 270 0.54 -2.71 23.22
N ALA A 271 0.59 -1.39 23.27
CA ALA A 271 -0.57 -0.55 23.56
C ALA A 271 -1.69 -0.73 22.52
N TYR A 272 -1.36 -0.81 21.23
CA TYR A 272 -2.33 -1.12 20.18
C TYR A 272 -3.01 -2.47 20.42
N LYS A 273 -2.22 -3.52 20.73
CA LYS A 273 -2.74 -4.87 20.96
C LYS A 273 -3.65 -4.94 22.18
N GLY A 274 -3.30 -4.26 23.26
CA GLY A 274 -4.17 -4.22 24.44
C GLY A 274 -5.43 -3.38 24.21
N MET A 275 -5.38 -2.33 23.39
CA MET A 275 -6.58 -1.54 23.01
C MET A 275 -7.62 -2.36 22.23
N ILE A 276 -7.19 -3.18 21.28
CA ILE A 276 -8.09 -4.06 20.51
C ILE A 276 -8.50 -5.34 21.25
N SER A 277 -7.97 -5.56 22.47
CA SER A 277 -8.29 -6.74 23.26
C SER A 277 -9.75 -6.73 23.72
N LYS A 278 -10.36 -7.93 23.78
CA LYS A 278 -11.70 -8.12 24.34
C LYS A 278 -11.72 -7.95 25.87
N GLU A 279 -10.59 -8.12 26.52
CA GLU A 279 -10.46 -7.99 27.97
C GLU A 279 -10.42 -6.53 28.42
N THR A 280 -11.31 -6.16 29.35
CA THR A 280 -11.41 -4.80 29.91
C THR A 280 -10.12 -4.35 30.59
N VAL A 281 -9.48 -5.24 31.35
CA VAL A 281 -8.22 -4.98 32.06
C VAL A 281 -7.09 -4.63 31.10
N SER A 282 -6.90 -5.44 30.05
CA SER A 282 -5.91 -5.18 29.00
C SER A 282 -6.12 -3.81 28.32
N ARG A 283 -7.38 -3.41 28.09
CA ARG A 283 -7.71 -2.08 27.55
C ARG A 283 -7.37 -0.95 28.53
N LEU A 284 -7.73 -1.10 29.81
CA LEU A 284 -7.43 -0.12 30.84
C LEU A 284 -5.93 0.09 31.01
N HIS A 285 -5.15 -0.99 31.11
CA HIS A 285 -3.69 -0.91 31.19
C HIS A 285 -3.08 -0.20 29.97
N SER A 286 -3.61 -0.46 28.77
CA SER A 286 -3.16 0.21 27.55
C SER A 286 -3.50 1.71 27.55
N MET A 287 -4.69 2.06 28.03
CA MET A 287 -5.12 3.46 28.19
C MET A 287 -4.27 4.21 29.19
N GLU A 288 -3.97 3.60 30.35
CA GLU A 288 -3.07 4.18 31.36
C GLU A 288 -1.67 4.39 30.81
N TYR A 289 -1.13 3.39 30.10
CA TYR A 289 0.17 3.51 29.45
C TYR A 289 0.19 4.66 28.43
N LEU A 290 -0.81 4.72 27.54
CA LEU A 290 -0.94 5.83 26.57
C LEU A 290 -1.09 7.18 27.26
N ASN A 291 -1.75 7.23 28.42
CA ASN A 291 -1.82 8.42 29.24
C ASN A 291 -0.42 8.80 29.77
N GLY A 292 0.42 7.84 30.13
CA GLY A 292 1.79 8.11 30.54
C GLY A 292 2.66 8.70 29.43
N ILE A 293 2.53 8.20 28.20
CA ILE A 293 3.49 8.52 27.12
C ILE A 293 3.07 9.62 26.15
N LEU A 294 1.76 9.83 25.94
CA LEU A 294 1.29 10.74 24.90
C LEU A 294 1.45 12.20 25.33
N SER A 295 1.82 13.08 24.39
CA SER A 295 1.80 14.53 24.64
C SER A 295 0.37 15.05 24.78
N ARG A 296 0.16 16.13 25.54
CA ARG A 296 -1.16 16.76 25.78
C ARG A 296 -2.01 16.91 24.52
N ASP A 297 -1.43 17.38 23.42
CA ASP A 297 -2.12 17.55 22.13
C ASP A 297 -2.69 16.23 21.58
N LEU A 298 -1.92 15.15 21.70
CA LEU A 298 -2.32 13.81 21.22
C LEU A 298 -3.33 13.18 22.17
N LYS A 299 -3.21 13.39 23.49
CA LYS A 299 -4.21 12.93 24.47
C LYS A 299 -5.59 13.52 24.17
N ASN A 300 -5.67 14.84 24.02
CA ASN A 300 -6.92 15.55 23.73
C ASN A 300 -7.58 15.08 22.43
N MET A 301 -6.79 14.54 21.49
CA MET A 301 -7.25 14.07 20.19
C MET A 301 -7.67 12.61 20.21
N LEU A 302 -6.91 11.74 20.89
CA LEU A 302 -7.05 10.29 20.81
C LEU A 302 -7.89 9.70 21.95
N PHE A 303 -7.84 10.26 23.16
CA PHE A 303 -8.62 9.73 24.29
C PHE A 303 -10.13 9.79 24.03
N PRO A 304 -10.68 10.89 23.46
CA PRO A 304 -12.07 10.90 23.05
C PRO A 304 -12.41 9.88 21.95
N LEU A 305 -11.43 9.26 21.28
CA LEU A 305 -11.66 8.16 20.33
C LEU A 305 -11.67 6.81 21.04
N PHE A 306 -10.71 6.61 21.93
CA PHE A 306 -10.54 5.36 22.66
C PHE A 306 -11.68 5.11 23.64
N GLU A 307 -12.20 6.18 24.26
CA GLU A 307 -13.42 6.11 25.07
C GLU A 307 -14.63 5.69 24.22
N LEU A 308 -14.72 6.12 22.96
CA LEU A 308 -15.77 5.65 22.05
C LEU A 308 -15.67 4.16 21.77
N GLU A 309 -14.47 3.57 21.73
CA GLU A 309 -14.29 2.13 21.52
C GLU A 309 -14.57 1.31 22.80
N SER A 310 -14.09 1.79 23.96
CA SER A 310 -14.19 1.09 25.24
C SER A 310 -15.64 0.79 25.67
N HIS A 311 -16.59 1.70 25.38
CA HIS A 311 -18.00 1.52 25.70
C HIS A 311 -18.77 0.65 24.70
N THR A 312 -18.18 0.30 23.54
CA THR A 312 -18.90 -0.30 22.41
C THR A 312 -18.81 -1.81 22.28
N LEU A 313 -17.88 -2.44 23.01
CA LEU A 313 -17.69 -3.91 22.96
C LEU A 313 -18.43 -4.66 24.09
N SER A 314 -18.93 -3.98 25.12
CA SER A 314 -19.55 -4.65 26.28
C SER A 314 -21.00 -4.27 26.57
N SER A 315 -21.52 -3.16 26.03
CA SER A 315 -22.87 -2.73 26.37
C SER A 315 -23.47 -1.90 25.23
N GLU A 316 -24.59 -2.38 24.70
CA GLU A 316 -25.45 -1.65 23.76
C GLU A 316 -26.16 -0.48 24.47
N THR A 317 -25.42 0.41 25.13
CA THR A 317 -26.00 1.49 25.92
C THR A 317 -26.42 2.66 25.02
N PHE A 318 -27.69 3.04 25.17
CA PHE A 318 -28.36 4.17 24.51
C PHE A 318 -27.63 5.52 24.67
N GLU A 319 -26.82 5.68 25.73
CA GLU A 319 -26.05 6.90 26.04
C GLU A 319 -25.06 7.33 24.92
N PHE A 320 -24.70 6.40 24.02
CA PHE A 320 -23.83 6.68 22.88
C PHE A 320 -24.49 7.55 21.81
N GLN A 321 -25.83 7.51 21.69
CA GLN A 321 -26.59 8.27 20.68
C GLN A 321 -26.57 9.78 20.94
N GLU A 322 -26.40 10.21 22.20
CA GLU A 322 -26.35 11.63 22.55
C GLU A 322 -25.00 12.29 22.23
N ARG A 323 -23.91 11.51 22.19
CA ARG A 323 -22.54 12.02 21.96
C ARG A 323 -22.10 11.99 20.51
N ILE A 324 -22.71 11.13 19.69
CA ILE A 324 -22.40 11.00 18.26
C ILE A 324 -23.59 11.44 17.42
N GLN A 325 -23.42 12.53 16.67
CA GLN A 325 -24.38 12.94 15.64
C GLN A 325 -24.43 11.87 14.53
N LEU A 326 -25.54 11.13 14.50
CA LEU A 326 -25.85 10.10 13.51
C LEU A 326 -26.23 10.73 12.16
N TYR A 327 -26.09 9.94 11.10
CA TYR A 327 -26.53 10.34 9.77
C TYR A 327 -27.91 9.76 9.46
N ASP A 328 -28.72 10.55 8.76
CA ASP A 328 -29.89 10.02 8.07
C ASP A 328 -29.46 9.08 6.93
N ARG A 329 -30.43 8.35 6.38
CA ARG A 329 -30.15 7.32 5.37
C ARG A 329 -29.47 7.89 4.11
N SER A 330 -29.92 9.04 3.64
CA SER A 330 -29.37 9.70 2.44
C SER A 330 -27.93 10.15 2.65
N LYS A 331 -27.64 10.84 3.76
CA LYS A 331 -26.28 11.32 4.07
C LYS A 331 -25.34 10.17 4.42
N MET A 332 -25.85 9.12 5.07
CA MET A 332 -25.07 7.91 5.31
C MET A 332 -24.62 7.27 4.00
N LEU A 333 -25.51 7.09 3.02
CA LEU A 333 -25.18 6.55 1.70
C LEU A 333 -24.19 7.45 0.94
N GLU A 334 -24.40 8.77 0.95
CA GLU A 334 -23.47 9.74 0.36
C GLU A 334 -22.06 9.57 0.94
N LYS A 335 -21.96 9.52 2.26
CA LYS A 335 -20.68 9.37 2.97
C LYS A 335 -20.02 8.02 2.73
N LEU A 336 -20.78 6.93 2.65
CA LEU A 336 -20.26 5.61 2.32
C LEU A 336 -19.68 5.54 0.91
N LEU A 337 -20.34 6.16 -0.07
CA LEU A 337 -19.84 6.27 -1.44
C LEU A 337 -18.57 7.12 -1.53
N LEU A 338 -18.37 8.05 -0.58
CA LEU A 338 -17.17 8.87 -0.49
C LEU A 338 -15.95 8.12 0.08
N ILE A 339 -16.14 7.04 0.84
CA ILE A 339 -15.04 6.25 1.40
C ILE A 339 -14.16 5.70 0.25
N GLN A 340 -12.85 5.94 0.37
CA GLN A 340 -11.83 5.46 -0.56
C GLN A 340 -11.41 4.03 -0.20
N GLU A 341 -12.37 3.10 -0.27
CA GLU A 341 -12.11 1.67 -0.10
C GLU A 341 -12.95 0.85 -1.07
N LYS A 342 -12.28 0.01 -1.87
CA LYS A 342 -12.91 -0.74 -2.98
C LYS A 342 -14.09 -1.58 -2.53
N LYS A 343 -13.93 -2.31 -1.41
CA LYS A 343 -14.99 -3.19 -0.86
C LYS A 343 -16.21 -2.39 -0.43
N VAL A 344 -16.01 -1.38 0.43
CA VAL A 344 -17.09 -0.50 0.91
C VAL A 344 -17.79 0.19 -0.24
N HIS A 345 -17.03 0.75 -1.19
CA HIS A 345 -17.59 1.44 -2.35
C HIS A 345 -18.45 0.51 -3.21
N SER A 346 -17.96 -0.69 -3.54
CA SER A 346 -18.71 -1.66 -4.34
C SER A 346 -20.00 -2.14 -3.65
N THR A 347 -19.97 -2.37 -2.33
CA THR A 347 -21.15 -2.75 -1.55
C THR A 347 -22.12 -1.59 -1.39
N SER A 348 -21.62 -0.36 -1.29
CA SER A 348 -22.44 0.85 -1.23
C SER A 348 -23.20 1.10 -2.53
N ILE A 349 -22.56 0.85 -3.68
CA ILE A 349 -23.24 0.92 -4.99
C ILE A 349 -24.33 -0.16 -5.09
N LYS A 350 -24.06 -1.39 -4.62
CA LYS A 350 -25.09 -2.44 -4.57
C LYS A 350 -26.28 -2.04 -3.70
N LEU A 351 -26.02 -1.41 -2.55
CA LEU A 351 -27.08 -0.92 -1.68
C LEU A 351 -27.87 0.22 -2.35
N LEU A 352 -27.21 1.12 -3.08
CA LEU A 352 -27.84 2.20 -3.84
C LEU A 352 -28.72 1.69 -4.99
N ASP A 353 -28.28 0.64 -5.68
CA ASP A 353 -29.01 -0.05 -6.77
C ASP A 353 -30.31 -0.69 -6.29
N LEU A 354 -30.39 -1.04 -5.01
CA LEU A 354 -31.61 -1.55 -4.36
C LEU A 354 -32.55 -0.42 -3.90
N GLN A 355 -32.16 0.85 -4.03
CA GLN A 355 -33.01 2.00 -3.71
C GLN A 355 -33.74 2.49 -4.98
N GLY A 356 -34.90 3.14 -4.81
CA GLY A 356 -35.64 3.72 -5.93
C GLY A 356 -34.90 4.87 -6.64
N GLU A 357 -35.17 5.07 -7.93
CA GLU A 357 -34.48 6.06 -8.81
C GLU A 357 -34.46 7.49 -8.27
N HIS A 358 -35.49 7.89 -7.51
CA HIS A 358 -35.59 9.21 -6.90
C HIS A 358 -34.52 9.46 -5.81
N LEU A 359 -34.13 8.43 -5.06
CA LEU A 359 -33.06 8.53 -4.07
C LEU A 359 -31.68 8.52 -4.74
N ILE A 360 -31.54 7.76 -5.84
CA ILE A 360 -30.31 7.70 -6.63
C ILE A 360 -29.97 9.09 -7.20
N THR A 361 -30.93 9.73 -7.85
CA THR A 361 -30.75 11.07 -8.44
C THR A 361 -30.42 12.12 -7.40
N SER A 362 -31.11 12.10 -6.25
CA SER A 362 -30.81 12.97 -5.12
C SER A 362 -29.37 12.77 -4.61
N ILE A 363 -28.97 11.53 -4.30
CA ILE A 363 -27.62 11.24 -3.77
C ILE A 363 -26.53 11.61 -4.78
N LEU A 364 -26.73 11.31 -6.07
CA LEU A 364 -25.76 11.65 -7.13
C LEU A 364 -25.56 13.16 -7.30
N SER A 365 -26.58 13.98 -7.03
CA SER A 365 -26.47 15.45 -7.12
C SER A 365 -25.60 16.07 -6.02
N HIS A 366 -25.50 15.42 -4.86
CA HIS A 366 -24.67 15.85 -3.74
C HIS A 366 -23.21 15.37 -3.83
N LEU A 367 -22.92 14.43 -4.74
CA LEU A 367 -21.57 13.89 -4.93
C LEU A 367 -20.73 14.74 -5.90
N PRO A 368 -19.39 14.74 -5.74
CA PRO A 368 -18.51 15.38 -6.71
C PRO A 368 -18.77 14.84 -8.13
N THR A 369 -18.82 15.72 -9.13
CA THR A 369 -19.22 15.40 -10.52
C THR A 369 -18.48 14.19 -11.10
N SER A 370 -17.17 14.08 -10.83
CA SER A 370 -16.36 12.95 -11.30
C SER A 370 -16.80 11.61 -10.72
N LYS A 371 -17.23 11.60 -9.45
CA LYS A 371 -17.64 10.41 -8.71
C LYS A 371 -19.08 10.03 -9.04
N ALA A 372 -19.94 11.03 -9.20
CA ALA A 372 -21.31 10.83 -9.68
C ALA A 372 -21.33 10.20 -11.08
N LEU A 373 -20.47 10.65 -12.00
CA LEU A 373 -20.36 10.10 -13.35
C LEU A 373 -19.82 8.66 -13.36
N GLU A 374 -18.83 8.37 -12.51
CA GLU A 374 -18.31 7.01 -12.32
C GLU A 374 -19.39 6.04 -11.84
N ILE A 375 -20.14 6.42 -10.80
CA ILE A 375 -21.23 5.61 -10.25
C ILE A 375 -22.35 5.44 -11.28
N LYS A 376 -22.73 6.50 -12.00
CA LYS A 376 -23.74 6.43 -13.07
C LYS A 376 -23.35 5.45 -14.17
N ASN A 377 -22.10 5.47 -14.61
CA ASN A 377 -21.61 4.52 -15.62
C ASN A 377 -21.64 3.06 -15.11
N ILE A 378 -21.30 2.84 -13.85
CA ILE A 378 -21.35 1.49 -13.24
C ILE A 378 -22.79 0.99 -13.18
N LEU A 379 -23.75 1.83 -12.76
CA LEU A 379 -25.17 1.47 -12.72
C LEU A 379 -25.72 1.17 -14.13
N LEU A 380 -25.45 2.04 -15.11
CA LEU A 380 -25.87 1.85 -16.51
C LEU A 380 -25.28 0.60 -17.17
N SER A 381 -24.02 0.25 -16.85
CA SER A 381 -23.37 -0.95 -17.40
C SER A 381 -24.02 -2.26 -16.95
N LYS A 382 -24.71 -2.27 -15.80
CA LYS A 382 -25.44 -3.43 -15.28
C LYS A 382 -26.82 -3.61 -15.93
N ASP A 383 -27.51 -2.53 -16.27
CA ASP A 383 -28.80 -2.61 -16.97
C ASP A 383 -28.66 -3.11 -18.41
N ASN A 384 -27.57 -2.74 -19.09
CA ASN A 384 -27.23 -3.29 -20.41
C ASN A 384 -26.83 -4.78 -20.38
N GLY A 385 -26.55 -5.33 -19.19
CA GLY A 385 -26.31 -6.76 -18.99
C GLY A 385 -27.58 -7.58 -18.76
N LYS A 386 -28.65 -6.98 -18.24
CA LYS A 386 -29.96 -7.63 -18.04
C LYS A 386 -30.78 -7.69 -19.34
N THR A 387 -30.55 -6.78 -20.28
CA THR A 387 -31.25 -6.74 -21.58
C THR A 387 -30.71 -7.71 -22.64
N LYS A 388 -29.61 -8.42 -22.37
CA LYS A 388 -29.06 -9.47 -23.26
C LYS A 388 -29.44 -10.91 -22.87
N THR A 389 -30.24 -11.06 -21.82
CA THR A 389 -30.87 -12.33 -21.44
C THR A 389 -32.37 -12.12 -21.38
N ALA A 390 -32.99 -11.95 -22.54
CA ALA A 390 -34.42 -12.04 -22.74
C ALA A 390 -34.67 -12.98 -23.92
#